data_AF-A0A348W9P7-F1
#
_entry.id   AF-A0A348W9P7-F1
#
_cell.length_a   1.000
_cell.length_b   1.000
_cell.length_c   1.000
_cell.angle_alpha   90.00
_cell.angle_beta   90.00
_cell.angle_gamma   90.00
#
_symmetry.space_group_name_H-M   'P 1'
#
loop_
_entity.id
_entity.type
_entity.pdbx_description
1 polymer ?
#
loop_
_entity_poly.entity_id
_entity_poly.type
_entity_poly.pdbx_seq_one_letter_code
_entity_poly.pdbx_strand_id
1 'polypeptide(L)' 'GDPLYATGAAAEHPRLMLHSEELRIRHPDGGQGMQFRAKAPF' A
#
# COMPACT_ATOMS: atom_id res chain seq x y z
N GLY A 1 -9.08 -4.31 -9.49
CA GLY A 1 -8.71 -4.15 -10.91
C GLY A 1 -7.25 -4.45 -11.08
N ASP A 2 -6.81 -5.64 -10.64
CA ASP A 2 -5.48 -6.11 -11.00
C ASP A 2 -5.56 -6.66 -12.43
N PRO A 3 -4.88 -6.07 -13.42
CA PRO A 3 -4.99 -6.50 -14.80
C PRO A 3 -4.35 -7.88 -15.06
N LEU A 4 -3.49 -8.36 -14.17
CA LEU A 4 -2.76 -9.63 -14.34
C LEU A 4 -3.49 -10.81 -13.70
N TYR A 5 -4.12 -10.58 -12.54
CA TYR A 5 -4.61 -11.68 -11.68
C TYR A 5 -6.08 -11.59 -11.30
N ALA A 6 -6.75 -10.45 -11.47
CA ALA A 6 -8.15 -10.32 -11.04
C ALA A 6 -9.12 -10.90 -12.08
N THR A 7 -10.16 -11.57 -11.60
CA THR A 7 -11.29 -12.06 -12.40
C THR A 7 -12.62 -11.65 -11.74
N GLY A 8 -13.72 -11.69 -12.50
CA GLY A 8 -15.05 -11.32 -12.02
C GLY A 8 -15.09 -9.90 -11.43
N ALA A 9 -15.86 -9.72 -10.34
CA ALA A 9 -16.04 -8.43 -9.67
C ALA A 9 -14.71 -7.76 -9.24
N ALA A 10 -13.68 -8.53 -8.91
CA ALA A 10 -12.38 -7.98 -8.52
C ALA A 10 -11.67 -7.26 -9.69
N ALA A 11 -11.99 -7.62 -10.94
CA ALA A 11 -11.46 -6.97 -12.15
C ALA A 11 -12.19 -5.64 -12.47
N GLU A 12 -13.37 -5.39 -11.90
CA GLU A 12 -14.23 -4.24 -12.26
C GLU A 12 -13.77 -2.90 -11.66
N HIS A 13 -12.81 -2.90 -10.75
CA HIS A 13 -12.25 -1.64 -10.24
C HIS A 13 -11.26 -1.01 -11.24
N PRO A 14 -11.22 0.32 -11.38
CA PRO A 14 -10.41 1.02 -12.39
C PRO A 14 -8.90 0.91 -12.19
N ARG A 15 -8.45 0.37 -11.04
CA ARG A 15 -7.03 0.18 -10.70
C ARG A 15 -6.84 -1.00 -9.75
N LEU A 16 -5.58 -1.31 -9.46
CA LEU A 16 -5.19 -2.21 -8.37
C LEU A 16 -5.59 -1.58 -7.03
N MET A 17 -6.30 -2.36 -6.20
CA MET A 17 -6.80 -1.93 -4.88
C MET A 17 -5.81 -2.40 -3.80
N LEU A 18 -4.56 -2.00 -3.94
CA LEU A 18 -3.47 -2.31 -3.01
C LEU A 18 -2.81 -1.01 -2.59
N HIS A 19 -2.71 -0.77 -1.29
CA HIS A 19 -2.09 0.41 -0.72
C HIS A 19 -1.18 0.04 0.44
N SER A 20 0.06 0.54 0.42
CA SER A 20 0.97 0.40 1.55
C SER A 20 0.64 1.48 2.58
N GLU A 21 -0.24 1.15 3.52
CA GLU A 21 -0.76 2.11 4.50
C GLU A 21 0.29 2.58 5.51
N GLU A 22 1.23 1.70 5.87
CA GLU A 22 2.22 1.98 6.90
C GLU A 22 3.62 1.47 6.51
N LEU A 23 4.62 2.32 6.76
CA LEU A 23 6.02 1.99 6.62
C LEU A 23 6.75 2.29 7.93
N ARG A 24 7.50 1.31 8.43
CA ARG A 24 8.37 1.45 9.61
C ARG A 24 9.81 1.22 9.21
N ILE A 25 10.68 2.14 9.61
CA ILE A 25 12.11 2.06 9.34
C ILE A 25 12.90 2.52 10.57
N ARG A 26 14.20 2.26 10.57
CA ARG A 26 15.13 2.88 11.51
C ARG A 26 15.73 4.12 10.86
N HIS A 27 15.79 5.22 11.61
CA HIS A 27 16.43 6.45 11.15
C HIS A 27 17.89 6.13 10.80
N PRO A 28 18.37 6.56 9.63
CA PRO A 28 19.72 6.21 9.17
C PRO A 28 20.80 6.78 10.10
N ASP A 29 20.52 7.91 10.74
CA ASP A 29 21.33 8.44 11.83
C ASP A 29 20.78 7.94 13.18
N GLY A 30 21.56 7.14 13.90
CA GLY A 30 21.25 6.70 15.26
C GLY A 30 20.19 5.60 15.41
N GLY A 31 19.52 5.16 14.34
CA GLY A 31 18.67 3.97 14.37
C GLY A 31 17.31 4.12 15.08
N GLN A 32 16.91 5.35 15.40
CA GLN A 32 15.61 5.63 16.04
C GLN A 32 14.46 5.07 15.19
N GLY A 33 13.49 4.40 15.81
CA GLY A 33 12.31 3.90 15.09
C GLY A 33 11.46 5.03 14.53
N MET A 34 11.10 4.96 13.26
CA MET A 34 10.22 5.90 12.57
C MET A 34 9.01 5.17 11.98
N GLN A 35 7.87 5.86 11.93
CA GLN A 35 6.63 5.36 11.35
C GLN A 35 6.00 6.41 10.44
N PHE A 36 5.66 6.00 9.22
CA PHE A 36 4.96 6.81 8.23
C PHE A 36 3.63 6.15 7.88
N ARG A 37 2.57 6.94 7.78
CA ARG A 37 1.22 6.42 7.52
C ARG A 37 0.47 7.28 6.51
N ALA A 38 -0.21 6.63 5.57
CA ALA A 38 -1.12 7.25 4.62
C ALA A 38 -2.37 6.39 4.50
N LYS A 39 -3.56 6.98 4.71
CA LYS A 39 -4.82 6.22 4.62
C LYS A 39 -5.05 5.71 3.20
N ALA A 40 -5.62 4.50 3.09
CA ALA A 40 -6.04 3.97 1.79
C ALA A 40 -7.06 4.91 1.12
N PRO A 41 -6.84 5.32 -0.14
CA PRO A 41 -7.73 6.23 -0.86
C PRO A 41 -8.79 5.46 -1.66
N PHE A 42 -9.31 4.38 -1.09
CA PHE A 42 -10.33 3.53 -1.68
C PHE A 42 -11.13 2.78 -0.61
#